data_AF-A0A2U9IRC9-F1
#
_entry.id   AF-A0A2U9IRC9-F1
#
_cell.length_a   1.000
_cell.length_b   1.000
_cell.length_c   1.000
_cell.angle_alpha   90.00
_cell.angle_beta   90.00
_cell.angle_gamma   90.00
#
_symmetry.space_group_name_H-M   'P 1'
#
loop_
_entity.id
_entity.type
_entity.pdbx_description
1 polymer ?
#
loop_
_entity_poly.entity_id
_entity_poly.type
_entity_poly.pdbx_seq_one_letter_code
_entity_poly.pdbx_strand_id
1 'polypeptide(L)'
;MMVILVEGITDVEFVAGLLRIDNFEQAGSRAKRIVSKYRCYQGDDILICEGGGKNNICRRSKEISEILENRGIRFKLCHLLDGDAKGMKCDTGNTFHLQNRNLDELIFSITMKLLSNEEYARELMEKEKDNPDSKLKACLAMYLFKKYKAQDKKWIHLGSFYHYVAMNYENLLLQNDSGLDQMISSCTHGPIH
;
A
#
# COMPACT_ATOMS: atom_id res chain seq x y z
N MET A 1 4.03 12.87 -14.14
CA MET A 1 3.21 12.32 -13.04
C MET A 1 3.61 10.87 -12.79
N MET A 2 3.52 10.40 -11.57
CA MET A 2 3.67 8.99 -11.23
C MET A 2 2.31 8.37 -11.00
N VAL A 3 2.13 7.15 -11.47
CA VAL A 3 0.88 6.41 -11.34
C VAL A 3 1.21 5.07 -10.69
N ILE A 4 0.64 4.83 -9.51
CA ILE A 4 0.82 3.59 -8.77
C ILE A 4 -0.52 2.86 -8.76
N LEU A 5 -0.56 1.67 -9.32
CA LEU A 5 -1.70 0.76 -9.16
C LEU A 5 -1.38 -0.28 -8.11
N VAL A 6 -2.35 -0.51 -7.24
CA VAL A 6 -2.31 -1.52 -6.19
C VAL A 6 -3.52 -2.44 -6.30
N GLU A 7 -3.54 -3.59 -5.64
CA GLU A 7 -4.61 -4.56 -5.84
C GLU A 7 -5.99 -4.08 -5.37
N GLY A 8 -6.10 -3.64 -4.11
CA GLY A 8 -7.35 -3.27 -3.47
C GLY A 8 -7.28 -1.93 -2.74
N ILE A 9 -8.43 -1.51 -2.21
CA ILE A 9 -8.55 -0.23 -1.50
C ILE A 9 -7.69 -0.14 -0.23
N THR A 10 -7.52 -1.25 0.48
CA THR A 10 -6.68 -1.30 1.68
C THR A 10 -5.21 -1.00 1.34
N ASP A 11 -4.73 -1.48 0.19
CA ASP A 11 -3.38 -1.23 -0.30
C ASP A 11 -3.21 0.23 -0.73
N VAL A 12 -4.27 0.83 -1.29
CA VAL A 12 -4.28 2.26 -1.66
C VAL A 12 -4.07 3.09 -0.41
N GLU A 13 -4.78 2.78 0.68
CA GLU A 13 -4.65 3.51 1.94
C GLU A 13 -3.26 3.37 2.54
N PHE A 14 -2.67 2.17 2.48
CA PHE A 14 -1.29 1.95 2.90
C PHE A 14 -0.27 2.76 2.09
N VAL A 15 -0.32 2.69 0.75
CA VAL A 15 0.62 3.41 -0.11
C VAL A 15 0.43 4.92 0.03
N ALA A 16 -0.80 5.40 0.19
CA ALA A 16 -1.07 6.81 0.48
C ALA A 16 -0.43 7.24 1.81
N GLY A 17 -0.39 6.37 2.82
CA GLY A 17 0.29 6.65 4.09
C GLY A 17 1.80 6.75 3.92
N LEU A 18 2.41 5.86 3.13
CA LEU A 18 3.84 5.90 2.81
C LEU A 18 4.22 7.19 2.09
N LEU A 19 3.32 7.68 1.24
CA LEU A 19 3.53 8.87 0.43
C LEU A 19 2.98 10.15 1.07
N ARG A 20 2.62 10.10 2.36
CA ARG A 20 2.15 11.25 3.17
C ARG A 20 0.96 11.98 2.55
N ILE A 21 0.01 11.20 2.01
CA ILE A 21 -1.27 11.70 1.54
C ILE A 21 -2.29 11.54 2.67
N ASP A 22 -2.57 12.64 3.36
CA ASP A 22 -3.31 12.60 4.63
C ASP A 22 -4.82 12.81 4.45
N ASN A 23 -5.21 13.56 3.40
CA ASN A 23 -6.62 13.90 3.13
C ASN A 23 -7.16 13.13 1.93
N PHE A 24 -7.71 11.94 2.18
CA PHE A 24 -8.27 11.06 1.14
C PHE A 24 -9.45 11.66 0.39
N GLU A 25 -10.30 12.46 1.05
CA GLU A 25 -11.46 13.06 0.40
C GLU A 25 -11.01 14.10 -0.65
N GLN A 26 -10.08 14.96 -0.27
CA GLN A 26 -9.49 15.93 -1.18
C GLN A 26 -8.65 15.24 -2.27
N ALA A 27 -7.83 14.25 -1.90
CA ALA A 27 -7.02 13.49 -2.85
C ALA A 27 -7.89 12.74 -3.87
N GLY A 28 -9.00 12.14 -3.44
CA GLY A 28 -9.97 11.49 -4.32
C GLY A 28 -10.69 12.49 -5.22
N SER A 29 -11.06 13.66 -4.69
CA SER A 29 -11.69 14.74 -5.46
C SER A 29 -10.77 15.32 -6.54
N ARG A 30 -9.46 15.44 -6.24
CA ARG A 30 -8.43 15.81 -7.23
C ARG A 30 -8.31 14.74 -8.32
N ALA A 31 -8.15 13.48 -7.93
CA ALA A 31 -8.01 12.35 -8.85
C ALA A 31 -9.19 12.22 -9.82
N LYS A 32 -10.43 12.42 -9.35
CA LYS A 32 -11.64 12.36 -10.19
C LYS A 32 -11.62 13.35 -11.38
N ARG A 33 -10.85 14.44 -11.30
CA ARG A 33 -10.69 15.39 -12.41
C ARG A 33 -9.80 14.84 -13.53
N ILE A 34 -8.94 13.87 -13.21
CA ILE A 34 -8.03 13.20 -14.14
C ILE A 34 -8.63 11.88 -14.61
N VAL A 35 -8.94 10.99 -13.66
CA VAL A 35 -9.48 9.65 -13.89
C VAL A 35 -10.76 9.50 -13.07
N SER A 36 -11.92 9.64 -13.72
CA SER A 36 -13.23 9.56 -13.05
C SER A 36 -13.79 8.13 -12.94
N LYS A 37 -13.33 7.21 -13.81
CA LYS A 37 -13.85 5.84 -13.92
C LYS A 37 -13.41 4.93 -12.78
N TYR A 38 -12.23 5.16 -12.18
CA TYR A 38 -11.65 4.31 -11.16
C TYR A 38 -11.50 5.03 -9.84
N ARG A 39 -11.46 4.26 -8.74
CA ARG A 39 -11.15 4.80 -7.43
C ARG A 39 -9.64 5.08 -7.38
N CYS A 40 -9.30 6.36 -7.43
CA CYS A 40 -7.94 6.85 -7.36
C CYS A 40 -7.82 8.02 -6.39
N TYR A 41 -6.60 8.30 -5.95
CA TYR A 41 -6.26 9.36 -5.01
C TYR A 41 -5.01 10.06 -5.52
N GLN A 42 -5.10 11.39 -5.64
CA GLN A 42 -4.03 12.21 -6.17
C GLN A 42 -3.35 12.97 -5.02
N GLY A 43 -2.04 12.75 -4.88
CA GLY A 43 -1.09 13.60 -4.15
C GLY A 43 -0.67 14.77 -5.03
N ASP A 44 0.55 15.27 -4.91
CA ASP A 44 1.02 16.35 -5.79
C ASP A 44 1.24 15.81 -7.22
N ASP A 45 2.40 15.23 -7.50
CA ASP A 45 2.72 14.61 -8.80
C ASP A 45 2.47 13.10 -8.82
N ILE A 46 1.65 12.59 -7.90
CA ILE A 46 1.38 11.15 -7.71
C ILE A 46 -0.12 10.87 -7.82
N LEU A 47 -0.47 9.82 -8.55
CA LEU A 47 -1.80 9.24 -8.63
C LEU A 47 -1.75 7.78 -8.18
N ILE A 48 -2.48 7.42 -7.13
CA ILE A 48 -2.60 6.04 -6.65
C ILE A 48 -3.99 5.52 -7.04
N CYS A 49 -4.07 4.36 -7.68
CA CYS A 49 -5.32 3.80 -8.19
C CYS A 49 -5.54 2.36 -7.74
N GLU A 50 -6.79 2.02 -7.44
CA GLU A 50 -7.21 0.65 -7.17
C GLU A 50 -7.29 -0.19 -8.46
N GLY A 51 -6.57 -1.30 -8.48
CA GLY A 51 -6.45 -2.27 -9.57
C GLY A 51 -7.61 -3.24 -9.69
N GLY A 52 -8.42 -3.41 -8.64
CA GLY A 52 -9.56 -4.32 -8.64
C GLY A 52 -9.18 -5.80 -8.53
N GLY A 53 -8.11 -6.07 -7.79
CA GLY A 53 -7.50 -7.39 -7.62
C GLY A 53 -6.57 -7.80 -8.76
N LYS A 54 -5.79 -8.85 -8.51
CA LYS A 54 -4.78 -9.42 -9.41
C LYS A 54 -5.30 -9.62 -10.84
N ASN A 55 -6.50 -10.20 -10.98
CA ASN A 55 -7.07 -10.51 -12.28
C ASN A 55 -7.44 -9.28 -13.12
N ASN A 56 -7.54 -8.09 -12.53
CA ASN A 56 -7.98 -6.87 -13.21
C ASN A 56 -6.90 -5.81 -13.34
N ILE A 57 -5.86 -5.83 -12.50
CA ILE A 57 -4.91 -4.73 -12.39
C ILE A 57 -4.22 -4.42 -13.72
N CYS A 58 -3.79 -5.43 -14.49
CA CYS A 58 -3.15 -5.19 -15.80
C CYS A 58 -4.12 -4.59 -16.83
N ARG A 59 -5.40 -4.96 -16.81
CA ARG A 59 -6.42 -4.36 -17.67
C ARG A 59 -6.66 -2.91 -17.28
N ARG A 60 -6.90 -2.63 -15.99
CA ARG A 60 -7.10 -1.26 -15.50
C ARG A 60 -5.90 -0.38 -15.74
N SER A 61 -4.70 -0.95 -15.66
CA SER A 61 -3.46 -0.28 -16.01
C SER A 61 -3.45 0.25 -17.43
N LYS A 62 -3.80 -0.61 -18.42
CA LYS A 62 -3.93 -0.22 -19.83
C LYS A 62 -4.97 0.90 -20.01
N GLU A 63 -6.15 0.74 -19.42
CA GLU A 63 -7.23 1.73 -19.52
C GLU A 63 -6.86 3.08 -18.88
N ILE A 64 -6.14 3.08 -17.75
CA ILE A 64 -5.67 4.30 -17.09
C ILE A 64 -4.59 4.98 -17.93
N SER A 65 -3.63 4.22 -18.46
CA SER A 65 -2.61 4.75 -19.38
C SER A 65 -3.25 5.47 -20.57
N GLU A 66 -4.21 4.83 -21.25
CA GLU A 66 -4.94 5.43 -22.36
C GLU A 66 -5.65 6.74 -21.98
N ILE A 67 -6.27 6.81 -20.80
CA ILE A 67 -6.92 8.04 -20.30
C ILE A 67 -5.89 9.16 -20.11
N LEU A 68 -4.72 8.85 -19.56
CA LEU A 68 -3.67 9.84 -19.30
C LEU A 68 -2.99 10.32 -20.59
N GLU A 69 -2.71 9.40 -21.52
CA GLU A 69 -2.14 9.70 -22.85
C GLU A 69 -3.08 10.59 -23.66
N ASN A 70 -4.38 10.27 -23.71
CA ASN A 70 -5.39 11.08 -24.39
C ASN A 70 -5.52 12.51 -23.83
N ARG A 71 -5.07 12.72 -22.58
CA ARG A 71 -5.02 14.04 -21.93
C ARG A 71 -3.66 14.72 -22.08
N GLY A 72 -2.71 14.12 -22.78
CA GLY A 72 -1.35 14.64 -22.95
C GLY A 72 -0.53 14.65 -21.66
N ILE A 73 -0.92 13.85 -20.65
CA ILE A 73 -0.22 13.78 -19.38
C ILE A 73 0.93 12.78 -19.53
N ARG A 74 2.18 13.23 -19.31
CA ARG A 74 3.32 12.33 -19.23
C ARG A 74 3.34 11.63 -17.87
N PHE A 75 3.53 10.31 -17.88
CA PHE A 75 3.54 9.54 -16.65
C PHE A 75 4.53 8.38 -16.62
N LYS A 76 4.87 7.96 -15.40
CA LYS A 76 5.54 6.71 -15.11
C LYS A 76 4.59 5.81 -14.34
N LEU A 77 4.43 4.58 -14.81
CA LEU A 77 3.47 3.63 -14.26
C LEU A 77 4.16 2.52 -13.47
N CYS A 78 3.63 2.24 -12.29
CA CYS A 78 4.10 1.19 -11.40
C CYS A 78 2.93 0.37 -10.86
N HIS A 79 3.18 -0.91 -10.61
CA HIS A 79 2.25 -1.80 -9.94
C HIS A 79 2.89 -2.30 -8.66
N LEU A 80 2.15 -2.30 -7.55
CA LEU A 80 2.53 -3.04 -6.34
C LEU A 80 1.51 -4.14 -6.12
N LEU A 81 1.99 -5.37 -6.11
CA LEU A 81 1.19 -6.58 -5.90
C LEU A 81 1.60 -7.28 -4.62
N ASP A 82 0.71 -8.13 -4.12
CA ASP A 82 0.99 -9.05 -3.03
C ASP A 82 2.11 -10.05 -3.42
N GLY A 83 2.83 -10.55 -2.42
CA GLY A 83 3.93 -11.49 -2.66
C GLY A 83 3.50 -12.87 -3.15
N ASP A 84 2.25 -13.27 -2.94
CA ASP A 84 1.67 -14.48 -3.55
C ASP A 84 1.25 -14.27 -5.03
N ALA A 85 1.30 -13.04 -5.54
CA ALA A 85 1.19 -12.74 -6.97
C ALA A 85 2.54 -12.81 -7.69
N LYS A 86 3.63 -13.21 -7.01
CA LYS A 86 4.97 -13.31 -7.59
C LYS A 86 4.95 -14.09 -8.91
N GLY A 87 5.37 -13.43 -9.97
CA GLY A 87 5.36 -13.96 -11.34
C GLY A 87 4.37 -13.25 -12.25
N MET A 88 3.38 -12.54 -11.70
CA MET A 88 2.53 -11.65 -12.45
C MET A 88 3.33 -10.42 -12.92
N LYS A 89 3.11 -10.01 -14.17
CA LYS A 89 3.67 -8.80 -14.75
C LYS A 89 2.64 -8.15 -15.66
N CYS A 90 2.59 -6.82 -15.66
CA CYS A 90 1.77 -6.05 -16.59
C CYS A 90 2.66 -5.34 -17.62
N ASP A 91 2.31 -5.40 -18.91
CA ASP A 91 3.14 -4.82 -20.00
C ASP A 91 3.23 -3.29 -19.99
N THR A 92 2.52 -2.62 -19.09
CA THR A 92 2.30 -1.16 -19.11
C THR A 92 3.19 -0.40 -18.14
N GLY A 93 3.94 -1.09 -17.29
CA GLY A 93 4.75 -0.44 -16.26
C GLY A 93 5.60 -1.42 -15.47
N ASN A 94 6.32 -0.90 -14.48
CA ASN A 94 7.16 -1.72 -13.62
C ASN A 94 6.31 -2.39 -12.54
N THR A 95 6.33 -3.72 -12.49
CA THR A 95 5.62 -4.49 -11.47
C THR A 95 6.55 -4.88 -10.33
N PHE A 96 6.20 -4.46 -9.11
CA PHE A 96 6.85 -4.78 -7.86
C PHE A 96 5.93 -5.68 -7.02
N HIS A 97 6.54 -6.49 -6.16
CA HIS A 97 5.81 -7.43 -5.31
C HIS A 97 6.30 -7.31 -3.89
N LEU A 98 5.39 -7.37 -2.93
CA LEU A 98 5.75 -7.50 -1.52
C LEU A 98 6.62 -8.74 -1.29
N GLN A 99 7.57 -8.65 -0.35
CA GLN A 99 8.34 -9.80 0.09
C GLN A 99 7.45 -10.77 0.86
N ASN A 100 6.60 -10.22 1.74
CA ASN A 100 5.58 -10.95 2.48
C ASN A 100 4.46 -11.39 1.55
N ARG A 101 3.72 -12.43 1.95
CA ARG A 101 2.64 -13.00 1.14
C ARG A 101 1.62 -11.94 0.72
N ASN A 102 1.28 -11.01 1.59
CA ASN A 102 0.40 -9.88 1.35
C ASN A 102 0.69 -8.76 2.35
N LEU A 103 -0.06 -7.65 2.27
CA LEU A 103 0.11 -6.51 3.15
C LEU A 103 -0.19 -6.81 4.63
N ASP A 104 -1.19 -7.64 4.92
CA ASP A 104 -1.54 -8.03 6.30
C ASP A 104 -0.34 -8.67 7.02
N GLU A 105 0.39 -9.54 6.32
CA GLU A 105 1.58 -10.24 6.81
C GLU A 105 2.76 -9.29 7.03
N LEU A 106 2.94 -8.31 6.13
CA LEU A 106 3.94 -7.25 6.32
C LEU A 106 3.64 -6.45 7.58
N ILE A 107 2.38 -6.01 7.76
CA ILE A 107 1.96 -5.24 8.94
C ILE A 107 2.16 -6.05 10.22
N PHE A 108 1.84 -7.34 10.20
CA PHE A 108 2.07 -8.22 11.34
C PHE A 108 3.57 -8.33 11.68
N SER A 109 4.43 -8.60 10.69
CA SER A 109 5.89 -8.67 10.86
C SER A 109 6.49 -7.38 11.43
N ILE A 110 6.06 -6.23 10.92
CA ILE A 110 6.47 -4.93 11.45
C ILE A 110 6.01 -4.73 12.89
N THR A 111 4.78 -5.13 13.20
CA THR A 111 4.23 -5.01 14.56
C THR A 111 5.01 -5.87 15.55
N MET A 112 5.39 -7.09 15.17
CA MET A 112 6.27 -7.95 15.99
C MET A 112 7.58 -7.26 16.35
N LYS A 113 8.21 -6.58 15.38
CA LYS A 113 9.45 -5.83 15.62
C LYS A 113 9.23 -4.66 16.57
N LEU A 114 8.18 -3.88 16.33
CA LEU A 114 7.89 -2.64 17.08
C LEU A 114 7.46 -2.88 18.53
N LEU A 115 6.83 -4.02 18.82
CA LEU A 115 6.35 -4.39 20.15
C LEU A 115 7.17 -5.53 20.78
N SER A 116 8.38 -5.78 20.27
CA SER A 116 9.26 -6.86 20.76
C SER A 116 9.62 -6.74 22.25
N ASN A 117 9.61 -5.52 22.80
CA ASN A 117 9.87 -5.27 24.22
C ASN A 117 8.61 -5.38 25.11
N GLU A 118 7.42 -5.51 24.52
CA GLU A 118 6.17 -5.67 25.25
C GLU A 118 5.88 -7.17 25.42
N GLU A 119 6.23 -7.75 26.57
CA GLU A 119 6.19 -9.21 26.80
C GLU A 119 4.88 -9.86 26.35
N TYR A 120 3.74 -9.32 26.80
CA TYR A 120 2.42 -9.83 26.42
C TYR A 120 2.15 -9.73 24.90
N ALA A 121 2.57 -8.64 24.26
CA ALA A 121 2.38 -8.47 22.82
C ALA A 121 3.26 -9.44 22.03
N ARG A 122 4.53 -9.58 22.44
CA ARG A 122 5.48 -10.52 21.86
C ARG A 122 4.96 -11.94 21.94
N GLU A 123 4.54 -12.41 23.11
CA GLU A 123 4.01 -13.77 23.27
C GLU A 123 2.77 -14.04 22.42
N LEU A 124 1.84 -13.08 22.36
CA LEU A 124 0.62 -13.24 21.60
C LEU A 124 0.89 -13.28 20.09
N MET A 125 1.81 -12.46 19.61
CA MET A 125 2.21 -12.48 18.19
C MET A 125 3.03 -13.73 17.83
N GLU A 126 3.94 -14.19 18.69
CA GLU A 126 4.66 -15.45 18.42
C GLU A 126 3.71 -16.65 18.31
N LYS A 127 2.62 -16.68 19.10
CA LYS A 127 1.60 -17.72 19.00
C LYS A 127 0.81 -17.67 17.68
N GLU A 128 0.57 -16.49 17.15
CA GLU A 128 -0.20 -16.31 15.91
C GLU A 128 0.66 -16.30 14.64
N LYS A 129 1.99 -16.32 14.76
CA LYS A 129 2.91 -16.16 13.63
C LYS A 129 2.67 -17.13 12.47
N ASP A 130 2.44 -18.40 12.80
CA ASP A 130 2.22 -19.46 11.81
C ASP A 130 0.74 -19.63 11.43
N ASN A 131 -0.14 -18.76 11.93
CA ASN A 131 -1.56 -18.79 11.55
C ASN A 131 -1.71 -18.39 10.07
N PRO A 132 -2.39 -19.21 9.24
CA PRO A 132 -2.58 -18.89 7.82
C PRO A 132 -3.59 -17.76 7.55
N ASP A 133 -4.41 -17.38 8.54
CA ASP A 133 -5.36 -16.26 8.43
C ASP A 133 -4.64 -14.92 8.62
N SER A 134 -4.22 -14.33 7.50
CA SER A 134 -3.53 -13.05 7.49
C SER A 134 -4.39 -11.91 8.05
N LYS A 135 -5.71 -11.94 7.86
CA LYS A 135 -6.61 -10.90 8.36
C LYS A 135 -6.72 -10.93 9.87
N LEU A 136 -6.77 -12.13 10.46
CA LEU A 136 -6.75 -12.27 11.92
C LEU A 136 -5.46 -11.71 12.50
N LYS A 137 -4.31 -11.99 11.87
CA LYS A 137 -3.01 -11.40 12.24
C LYS A 137 -3.00 -9.88 12.16
N ALA A 138 -3.54 -9.29 11.10
CA ALA A 138 -3.64 -7.84 10.97
C ALA A 138 -4.57 -7.21 12.02
N CYS A 139 -5.70 -7.85 12.33
CA CYS A 139 -6.60 -7.41 13.40
C CYS A 139 -5.93 -7.46 14.76
N LEU A 140 -5.14 -8.51 15.05
CA LEU A 140 -4.34 -8.59 16.26
C LEU A 140 -3.30 -7.47 16.31
N ALA A 141 -2.58 -7.23 15.21
CA ALA A 141 -1.63 -6.13 15.11
C ALA A 141 -2.29 -4.78 15.41
N MET A 142 -3.46 -4.50 14.82
CA MET A 142 -4.23 -3.28 15.07
C MET A 142 -4.61 -3.13 16.56
N TYR A 143 -5.08 -4.23 17.18
CA TYR A 143 -5.43 -4.25 18.61
C TYR A 143 -4.22 -3.93 19.49
N LEU A 144 -3.08 -4.58 19.23
CA LEU A 144 -1.86 -4.39 20.02
C LEU A 144 -1.27 -2.99 19.85
N PHE A 145 -1.32 -2.44 18.63
CA PHE A 145 -0.96 -1.05 18.38
C PHE A 145 -1.82 -0.08 19.19
N LYS A 146 -3.14 -0.29 19.20
CA LYS A 146 -4.06 0.53 19.99
C LYS A 146 -3.76 0.43 21.49
N LYS A 147 -3.37 -0.75 21.97
CA LYS A 147 -3.03 -0.97 23.38
C LYS A 147 -1.71 -0.28 23.78
N TYR A 148 -0.66 -0.38 22.96
CA TYR A 148 0.70 -0.02 23.39
C TYR A 148 1.33 1.21 22.71
N LYS A 149 0.86 1.60 21.51
CA LYS A 149 1.53 2.65 20.71
C LYS A 149 0.61 3.81 20.27
N ALA A 150 -0.71 3.61 20.27
CA ALA A 150 -1.66 4.51 19.62
C ALA A 150 -3.03 4.50 20.31
N GLN A 151 -3.03 4.71 21.63
CA GLN A 151 -4.24 4.62 22.48
C GLN A 151 -5.31 5.66 22.13
N ASP A 152 -4.91 6.81 21.58
CA ASP A 152 -5.80 7.89 21.14
C ASP A 152 -6.45 7.60 19.77
N LYS A 153 -5.94 6.64 19.00
CA LYS A 153 -6.42 6.38 17.64
C LYS A 153 -7.71 5.56 17.63
N LYS A 154 -8.61 5.95 16.74
CA LYS A 154 -9.91 5.30 16.50
C LYS A 154 -9.97 4.74 15.08
N TRP A 155 -9.15 3.73 14.80
CA TRP A 155 -9.28 3.00 13.53
C TRP A 155 -10.54 2.16 13.54
N ILE A 156 -11.34 2.31 12.49
CA ILE A 156 -12.61 1.60 12.29
C ILE A 156 -12.50 0.50 11.23
N HIS A 157 -11.42 0.50 10.44
CA HIS A 157 -11.08 -0.54 9.46
C HIS A 157 -9.56 -0.64 9.29
N LEU A 158 -9.10 -1.78 8.76
CA LEU A 158 -7.67 -2.09 8.57
C LEU A 158 -6.95 -1.07 7.70
N GLY A 159 -7.57 -0.55 6.62
CA GLY A 159 -6.93 0.45 5.77
C GLY A 159 -6.48 1.71 6.54
N SER A 160 -7.32 2.25 7.43
CA SER A 160 -6.97 3.43 8.23
C SER A 160 -5.84 3.15 9.22
N PHE A 161 -5.74 1.90 9.69
CA PHE A 161 -4.63 1.43 10.50
C PHE A 161 -3.36 1.28 9.65
N TYR A 162 -3.45 0.73 8.45
CA TYR A 162 -2.31 0.55 7.56
C TYR A 162 -1.73 1.88 7.09
N HIS A 163 -2.60 2.86 6.79
CA HIS A 163 -2.20 4.24 6.50
C HIS A 163 -1.39 4.84 7.66
N TYR A 164 -1.86 4.66 8.90
CA TYR A 164 -1.13 5.12 10.08
C TYR A 164 0.24 4.45 10.22
N VAL A 165 0.29 3.11 10.08
CA VAL A 165 1.56 2.37 10.20
C VAL A 165 2.54 2.82 9.11
N ALA A 166 2.06 2.95 7.87
CA ALA A 166 2.83 3.44 6.74
C ALA A 166 3.44 4.82 6.98
N MET A 167 2.63 5.76 7.45
CA MET A 167 3.06 7.14 7.68
C MET A 167 4.07 7.28 8.82
N ASN A 168 3.92 6.47 9.88
CA ASN A 168 4.72 6.63 11.11
C ASN A 168 5.95 5.71 11.15
N TYR A 169 5.97 4.65 10.34
CA TYR A 169 7.03 3.64 10.35
C TYR A 169 7.58 3.34 8.94
N GLU A 170 7.52 4.33 8.04
CA GLU A 170 8.00 4.28 6.65
C GLU A 170 9.38 3.62 6.54
N ASN A 171 10.40 4.18 7.21
CA ASN A 171 11.77 3.65 7.15
C ASN A 171 11.86 2.18 7.54
N LEU A 172 11.10 1.77 8.56
CA LEU A 172 11.10 0.37 8.99
C LEU A 172 10.41 -0.53 7.97
N LEU A 173 9.33 -0.08 7.34
CA LEU A 173 8.66 -0.82 6.26
C LEU A 173 9.60 -1.02 5.07
N LEU A 174 10.27 0.04 4.59
CA LEU A 174 11.17 -0.03 3.44
C LEU A 174 12.40 -0.91 3.71
N GLN A 175 12.96 -0.86 4.92
CA GLN A 175 14.07 -1.75 5.33
C GLN A 175 13.67 -3.23 5.37
N ASN A 176 12.37 -3.54 5.49
CA ASN A 176 11.87 -4.90 5.69
C ASN A 176 11.11 -5.46 4.48
N ASP A 177 10.90 -4.66 3.45
CA ASP A 177 10.29 -5.11 2.21
C ASP A 177 10.99 -4.47 1.00
N SER A 178 11.92 -5.21 0.40
CA SER A 178 12.69 -4.69 -0.75
C SER A 178 11.81 -4.40 -1.97
N GLY A 179 10.66 -5.07 -2.11
CA GLY A 179 9.76 -4.81 -3.23
C GLY A 179 9.09 -3.46 -3.09
N LEU A 180 8.68 -3.14 -1.86
CA LEU A 180 8.17 -1.82 -1.51
C LEU A 180 9.24 -0.73 -1.66
N ASP A 181 10.45 -0.96 -1.14
CA ASP A 181 11.59 -0.02 -1.27
C ASP A 181 11.97 0.24 -2.73
N GLN A 182 12.03 -0.81 -3.55
CA GLN A 182 12.29 -0.68 -4.98
C GLN A 182 11.18 0.09 -5.70
N MET A 183 9.91 -0.14 -5.35
CA MET A 183 8.79 0.62 -5.91
C MET A 183 8.94 2.09 -5.56
N ILE A 184 9.15 2.44 -4.28
CA ILE A 184 9.31 3.84 -3.87
C ILE A 184 10.50 4.45 -4.61
N SER A 185 11.68 3.87 -4.50
CA SER A 185 12.90 4.39 -5.14
C SER A 185 12.76 4.55 -6.67
N SER A 186 12.21 3.53 -7.35
CA SER A 186 12.10 3.54 -8.81
C SER A 186 10.98 4.44 -9.30
N CYS A 187 9.85 4.49 -8.60
CA CYS A 187 8.67 5.21 -9.05
C CYS A 187 8.72 6.68 -8.65
N THR A 188 9.32 7.01 -7.49
CA THR A 188 9.36 8.38 -6.97
C THR A 188 10.63 9.19 -7.29
N HIS A 189 11.76 8.54 -7.58
CA HIS A 189 13.03 9.24 -7.82
C HIS A 189 13.60 9.05 -9.25
N GLY A 190 12.88 8.37 -10.15
CA GLY A 190 13.35 8.13 -11.53
C GLY A 190 12.94 9.21 -12.53
N PRO A 191 13.68 9.37 -13.65
CA PRO A 191 13.30 10.30 -14.72
C PRO A 191 11.95 9.92 -15.34
N ILE A 192 11.16 10.94 -15.68
CA ILE A 192 9.91 10.82 -16.43
C ILE A 192 10.31 10.86 -17.92
N HIS A 193 10.10 9.76 -18.63
CA HIS A 193 10.30 9.70 -20.08
C HIS A 193 9.10 10.29 -20.83
#